data_AF-A0A970EDS6-F1
#
_entry.id   AF-A0A970EDS6-F1
#
_cell.length_a   1.000
_cell.length_b   1.000
_cell.length_c   1.000
_cell.angle_alpha   90.00
_cell.angle_beta   90.00
_cell.angle_gamma   90.00
#
_symmetry.space_group_name_H-M   'P 1'
#
loop_
_entity.id
_entity.type
_entity.pdbx_description
1 polymer ?
#
loop_
_entity_poly.entity_id
_entity_poly.type
_entity_poly.pdbx_seq_one_letter_code
_entity_poly.pdbx_strand_id
1 'polypeptide(L)'
;KDKKRGGKYFDTPFRHADEVEASYSLALFPELNKKEYMEDCKKEPKGFFPEGHVDLGGDIYQYPIPGHAQYGMGGLEVINYPEGVIGKPTLADASKAEDGLEYLIDYLIRLHNDILDRFPPGKLPEPELVTEQDRKTIEELLKGPFNGGRSLYSYRYPI
;
A
#
# COMPACT_ATOMS: atom_id res chain seq x y z
N LYS A 1 9.71 6.02 -8.15
CA LYS A 1 11.14 5.66 -8.25
C LYS A 1 11.98 6.83 -7.74
N ASP A 2 13.17 6.55 -7.21
CA ASP A 2 14.16 7.55 -6.82
C ASP A 2 14.99 8.03 -8.02
N LYS A 3 15.71 9.16 -7.87
CA LYS A 3 16.50 9.79 -8.93
C LYS A 3 17.54 8.85 -9.55
N LYS A 4 18.17 7.95 -8.80
CA LYS A 4 19.15 7.01 -9.36
C LYS A 4 18.51 6.00 -10.32
N ARG A 5 17.20 5.76 -10.19
CA ARG A 5 16.42 4.83 -11.01
C ARG A 5 15.41 5.56 -11.91
N GLY A 6 15.69 6.81 -12.25
CA GLY A 6 14.92 7.62 -13.20
C GLY A 6 13.71 8.34 -12.61
N GLY A 7 13.60 8.42 -11.29
CA GLY A 7 12.63 9.27 -10.61
C GLY A 7 12.94 10.76 -10.73
N LYS A 8 11.91 11.60 -10.65
CA LYS A 8 12.06 13.07 -10.73
C LYS A 8 12.33 13.72 -9.36
N TYR A 9 11.59 13.28 -8.33
CA TYR A 9 11.47 14.04 -7.08
C TYR A 9 12.37 13.53 -5.94
N PHE A 10 12.37 12.22 -5.70
CA PHE A 10 12.94 11.64 -4.50
C PHE A 10 14.42 11.25 -4.67
N ASP A 11 15.22 11.58 -3.66
CA ASP A 11 16.67 11.32 -3.61
C ASP A 11 16.97 9.87 -3.20
N THR A 12 16.09 9.29 -2.37
CA THR A 12 16.19 7.94 -1.81
C THR A 12 15.04 7.03 -2.25
N PRO A 13 15.25 5.69 -2.31
CA PRO A 13 14.20 4.74 -2.67
C PRO A 13 13.08 4.69 -1.61
N PHE A 14 11.86 4.34 -2.05
CA PHE A 14 10.74 4.14 -1.13
C PHE A 14 10.98 2.98 -0.15
N ARG A 15 10.72 3.24 1.13
CA ARG A 15 10.91 2.37 2.29
C ARG A 15 9.83 2.63 3.35
N HIS A 16 10.21 2.84 4.61
CA HIS A 16 9.31 3.07 5.74
C HIS A 16 9.76 4.27 6.57
N ALA A 17 8.82 5.17 6.87
CA ALA A 17 9.02 6.47 7.49
C ALA A 17 10.17 7.25 6.84
N ASP A 18 10.31 7.10 5.52
CA ASP A 18 11.43 7.59 4.74
C ASP A 18 11.14 8.96 4.11
N GLU A 19 12.00 9.40 3.19
CA GLU A 19 11.80 10.65 2.46
C GLU A 19 10.43 10.72 1.78
N VAL A 20 9.93 9.61 1.22
CA VAL A 20 8.68 9.57 0.46
C VAL A 20 7.48 9.66 1.41
N GLU A 21 7.37 8.77 2.40
CA GLU A 21 6.24 8.79 3.35
C GLU A 21 6.19 10.11 4.10
N ALA A 22 7.35 10.63 4.53
CA ALA A 22 7.42 11.92 5.20
C ALA A 22 7.01 13.07 4.29
N SER A 23 7.39 13.07 3.00
CA SER A 23 6.98 14.11 2.04
C SER A 23 5.47 14.11 1.83
N TYR A 24 4.87 12.94 1.65
CA TYR A 24 3.41 12.79 1.52
C TYR A 24 2.69 13.19 2.81
N SER A 25 3.23 12.82 3.97
CA SER A 25 2.63 13.13 5.27
C SER A 25 2.71 14.63 5.60
N LEU A 26 3.78 15.31 5.20
CA LEU A 26 3.89 16.77 5.29
C LEU A 26 2.89 17.49 4.38
N ALA A 27 2.64 16.95 3.18
CA ALA A 27 1.69 17.54 2.23
C ALA A 27 0.22 17.36 2.69
N LEU A 28 -0.13 16.19 3.22
CA LEU A 28 -1.51 15.87 3.62
C LEU A 28 -1.87 16.26 5.05
N PHE A 29 -0.92 16.13 5.98
CA PHE A 29 -1.15 16.28 7.42
C PHE A 29 -0.03 17.12 8.08
N PRO A 30 0.17 18.38 7.64
CA PRO A 30 1.25 19.24 8.12
C PRO A 30 1.17 19.54 9.63
N GLU A 31 -0.02 19.47 10.22
CA GLU A 31 -0.24 19.65 11.65
C GLU A 31 0.22 18.47 12.51
N LEU A 32 0.30 17.27 11.91
CA LEU A 32 0.72 16.02 12.57
C LEU A 32 2.18 15.68 12.32
N ASN A 33 2.79 16.25 11.26
CA ASN A 33 4.14 15.91 10.82
C ASN A 33 5.05 17.14 10.87
N LYS A 34 6.06 17.11 11.75
CA LYS A 34 7.00 18.23 11.92
C LYS A 34 8.40 17.81 11.52
N LYS A 35 9.00 18.52 10.56
CA LYS A 35 10.37 18.27 10.09
C LYS A 35 11.41 18.27 11.23
N GLU A 36 11.20 19.08 12.26
CA GLU A 36 12.10 19.19 13.42
C GLU A 36 12.21 17.91 14.26
N TYR A 37 11.28 16.97 14.13
CA TYR A 37 11.31 15.68 14.82
C TYR A 37 11.74 14.51 13.93
N MET A 38 12.08 14.77 12.67
CA MET A 38 12.51 13.72 11.76
C MET A 38 13.95 13.29 12.09
N GLU A 39 14.14 12.00 12.32
CA GLU A 39 15.45 11.38 12.54
C GLU A 39 15.74 10.41 11.39
N ASP A 40 16.90 10.59 10.75
CA ASP A 40 17.36 9.65 9.73
C ASP A 40 17.75 8.31 10.36
N CYS A 41 17.54 7.23 9.60
CA CYS A 41 18.04 5.93 9.99
C CYS A 41 19.57 5.95 10.16
N LYS A 42 20.06 5.54 11.33
CA LYS A 42 21.51 5.55 11.62
C LYS A 42 22.28 4.50 10.83
N LYS A 43 21.62 3.41 10.43
CA LYS A 43 22.22 2.35 9.61
C LYS A 43 21.67 2.43 8.21
N GLU A 44 22.55 2.35 7.22
CA GLU A 44 22.10 2.26 5.83
C GLU A 44 21.26 0.98 5.61
N PRO A 45 20.00 1.09 5.15
CA PRO A 45 19.13 -0.06 4.97
C PRO A 45 19.70 -1.08 3.99
N LYS A 46 19.86 -2.32 4.42
CA LYS A 46 20.36 -3.41 3.58
C LYS A 46 19.85 -4.78 4.00
N GLY A 47 19.64 -5.64 3.00
CA GLY A 47 19.41 -7.08 3.19
C GLY A 47 20.72 -7.86 3.28
N PHE A 48 20.61 -9.17 3.40
CA PHE A 48 21.75 -10.09 3.40
C PHE A 48 22.23 -10.47 2.00
N PHE A 49 21.44 -10.17 0.97
CA PHE A 49 21.72 -10.48 -0.43
C PHE A 49 21.95 -9.20 -1.26
N PRO A 50 22.60 -9.33 -2.44
CA PRO A 50 22.69 -8.22 -3.39
C PRO A 50 21.32 -7.67 -3.80
N GLU A 51 21.29 -6.40 -4.20
CA GLU A 51 20.10 -5.75 -4.76
C GLU A 51 19.64 -6.44 -6.05
N GLY A 52 18.33 -6.44 -6.31
CA GLY A 52 17.71 -7.00 -7.52
C GLY A 52 16.98 -8.32 -7.30
N HIS A 53 17.11 -8.93 -6.11
CA HIS A 53 16.34 -10.12 -5.73
C HIS A 53 15.07 -9.75 -4.96
N VAL A 54 15.24 -9.12 -3.80
CA VAL A 54 14.15 -8.68 -2.92
C VAL A 54 13.84 -7.22 -3.20
N ASP A 55 12.58 -6.91 -3.44
CA ASP A 55 12.09 -5.55 -3.68
C ASP A 55 12.14 -4.68 -2.42
N LEU A 56 11.93 -3.39 -2.62
CA LEU A 56 11.98 -2.38 -1.61
C LEU A 56 10.56 -2.05 -1.10
N GLY A 57 10.39 -0.90 -0.45
CA GLY A 57 9.05 -0.50 0.02
C GLY A 57 8.07 -0.47 -1.14
N GLY A 58 6.84 -0.92 -0.91
CA GLY A 58 5.75 -0.89 -1.90
C GLY A 58 6.03 -1.59 -3.23
N ASP A 59 7.02 -2.48 -3.28
CA ASP A 59 7.42 -3.22 -4.48
C ASP A 59 7.67 -2.31 -5.70
N ILE A 60 8.20 -1.10 -5.47
CA ILE A 60 8.24 -0.03 -6.49
C ILE A 60 9.21 -0.30 -7.64
N TYR A 61 10.08 -1.30 -7.54
CA TYR A 61 11.02 -1.67 -8.60
C TYR A 61 10.66 -2.95 -9.34
N GLN A 62 9.65 -3.68 -8.86
CA GLN A 62 9.14 -4.93 -9.42
C GLN A 62 10.25 -5.99 -9.53
N TYR A 63 11.03 -6.15 -8.46
CA TYR A 63 11.99 -7.26 -8.35
C TYR A 63 11.27 -8.60 -8.14
N PRO A 64 11.93 -9.74 -8.43
CA PRO A 64 11.26 -11.04 -8.45
C PRO A 64 10.62 -11.47 -7.12
N ILE A 65 11.15 -11.00 -5.99
CA ILE A 65 10.64 -11.31 -4.65
C ILE A 65 10.07 -10.02 -4.04
N PRO A 66 8.74 -9.91 -3.86
CA PRO A 66 8.15 -8.78 -3.15
C PRO A 66 8.72 -8.64 -1.74
N GLY A 67 8.94 -7.42 -1.28
CA GLY A 67 9.58 -7.15 0.01
C GLY A 67 8.84 -7.80 1.19
N HIS A 68 7.50 -7.81 1.10
CA HIS A 68 6.59 -8.38 2.09
C HIS A 68 6.44 -9.91 2.02
N ALA A 69 6.95 -10.55 0.95
CA ALA A 69 6.79 -11.98 0.70
C ALA A 69 7.98 -12.84 1.18
N GLN A 70 8.98 -12.23 1.82
CA GLN A 70 10.16 -12.94 2.34
C GLN A 70 10.29 -12.82 3.85
N TYR A 71 10.87 -13.86 4.45
CA TYR A 71 11.28 -13.88 5.84
C TYR A 71 12.75 -14.32 5.93
N GLY A 72 13.57 -13.55 6.66
CA GLY A 72 14.95 -13.90 6.93
C GLY A 72 15.99 -13.48 5.88
N MET A 73 15.61 -12.74 4.82
CA MET A 73 16.57 -12.18 3.86
C MET A 73 17.11 -10.80 4.28
N GLY A 74 16.68 -10.30 5.44
CA GLY A 74 17.20 -9.12 6.12
C GLY A 74 17.19 -9.31 7.63
N GLY A 75 17.88 -8.44 8.36
CA GLY A 75 17.86 -8.47 9.82
C GLY A 75 16.58 -7.86 10.38
N LEU A 76 16.28 -8.21 11.64
CA LEU A 76 15.08 -7.75 12.33
C LEU A 76 15.06 -6.22 12.48
N GLU A 77 13.97 -5.58 12.07
CA GLU A 77 13.87 -4.11 12.04
C GLU A 77 14.07 -3.47 13.40
N VAL A 78 13.54 -4.05 14.48
CA VAL A 78 13.75 -3.51 15.84
C VAL A 78 15.22 -3.55 16.31
N ILE A 79 16.08 -4.35 15.67
CA ILE A 79 17.52 -4.40 15.94
C ILE A 79 18.29 -3.48 14.98
N ASN A 80 17.86 -3.48 13.71
CA ASN A 80 18.57 -2.75 12.65
C ASN A 80 18.23 -1.27 12.63
N TYR A 81 16.96 -0.94 12.87
CA TYR A 81 16.35 0.37 12.67
C TYR A 81 15.57 0.79 13.94
N PRO A 82 16.24 0.92 15.10
CA PRO A 82 15.60 1.20 16.38
C PRO A 82 14.85 2.54 16.43
N GLU A 83 15.13 3.46 15.49
CA GLU A 83 14.40 4.71 15.31
C GLU A 83 12.97 4.52 14.77
N GLY A 84 12.64 3.32 14.27
CA GLY A 84 11.39 3.07 13.54
C GLY A 84 11.40 3.64 12.12
N VAL A 85 12.57 4.06 11.63
CA VAL A 85 12.79 4.68 10.32
C VAL A 85 13.72 3.82 9.48
N ILE A 86 13.33 3.56 8.24
CA ILE A 86 14.13 2.83 7.25
C ILE A 86 14.39 3.76 6.08
N GLY A 87 15.27 4.74 6.24
CA GLY A 87 15.53 5.73 5.19
C GLY A 87 15.92 7.09 5.76
N LYS A 88 15.64 8.15 4.99
CA LYS A 88 16.07 9.52 5.30
C LYS A 88 14.90 10.52 5.26
N PRO A 89 14.00 10.51 6.26
CA PRO A 89 12.89 11.46 6.33
C PRO A 89 13.35 12.92 6.40
N THR A 90 14.57 13.22 6.84
CA THR A 90 15.07 14.60 6.86
C THR A 90 15.20 15.24 5.47
N LEU A 91 15.21 14.43 4.40
CA LEU A 91 15.20 14.88 3.01
C LEU A 91 13.78 15.21 2.48
N ALA A 92 12.76 15.00 3.30
CA ALA A 92 11.38 15.15 2.90
C ALA A 92 11.04 16.62 2.58
N ASP A 93 10.16 16.78 1.59
CA ASP A 93 9.55 18.07 1.27
C ASP A 93 8.14 17.86 0.73
N ALA A 94 7.18 18.66 1.20
CA ALA A 94 5.79 18.53 0.77
C ALA A 94 5.66 18.66 -0.76
N SER A 95 6.45 19.52 -1.39
CA SER A 95 6.38 19.75 -2.84
C SER A 95 6.83 18.53 -3.66
N LYS A 96 7.59 17.59 -3.06
CA LYS A 96 7.99 16.33 -3.73
C LYS A 96 6.80 15.39 -3.91
N ALA A 97 5.74 15.54 -3.12
CA ALA A 97 4.57 14.67 -3.13
C ALA A 97 3.42 15.20 -3.98
N GLU A 98 3.34 16.51 -4.23
CA GLU A 98 2.19 17.18 -4.88
C GLU A 98 1.76 16.52 -6.20
N ASP A 99 2.65 16.40 -7.18
CA ASP A 99 2.34 15.73 -8.46
C ASP A 99 1.83 14.29 -8.29
N GLY A 100 2.40 13.57 -7.32
CA GLY A 100 2.02 12.21 -7.03
C GLY A 100 0.66 12.11 -6.32
N LEU A 101 0.31 13.11 -5.50
CA LEU A 101 -1.00 13.23 -4.86
C LEU A 101 -2.09 13.55 -5.89
N GLU A 102 -1.85 14.49 -6.79
CA GLU A 102 -2.78 14.81 -7.88
C GLU A 102 -3.08 13.55 -8.70
N TYR A 103 -2.05 12.84 -9.15
CA TYR A 103 -2.22 11.59 -9.90
C TYR A 103 -2.97 10.51 -9.10
N LEU A 104 -2.66 10.36 -7.81
CA LEU A 104 -3.33 9.39 -6.94
C LEU A 104 -4.82 9.73 -6.77
N ILE A 105 -5.14 10.99 -6.48
CA ILE A 105 -6.52 11.44 -6.26
C ILE A 105 -7.33 11.31 -7.54
N ASP A 106 -6.80 11.75 -8.68
CA ASP A 106 -7.43 11.57 -10.00
C ASP A 106 -7.69 10.09 -10.29
N TYR A 107 -6.72 9.22 -10.02
CA TYR A 107 -6.87 7.79 -10.19
C TYR A 107 -7.98 7.22 -9.28
N LEU A 108 -8.01 7.61 -8.00
CA LEU A 108 -9.03 7.15 -7.05
C LEU A 108 -10.43 7.62 -7.44
N ILE A 109 -10.58 8.86 -7.91
CA ILE A 109 -11.84 9.39 -8.43
C ILE A 109 -12.28 8.58 -9.65
N ARG A 110 -11.37 8.34 -10.60
CA ARG A 110 -11.68 7.53 -11.79
C ARG A 110 -12.11 6.11 -11.40
N LEU A 111 -11.32 5.43 -10.55
CA LEU A 111 -11.62 4.09 -10.09
C LEU A 111 -12.99 4.02 -9.39
N HIS A 112 -13.29 5.01 -8.53
CA HIS A 112 -14.57 5.13 -7.86
C HIS A 112 -15.73 5.25 -8.86
N ASN A 113 -15.61 6.16 -9.83
CA ASN A 113 -16.64 6.38 -10.84
C ASN A 113 -16.82 5.16 -11.75
N ASP A 114 -15.73 4.53 -12.21
CA ASP A 114 -15.79 3.32 -13.04
C ASP A 114 -16.50 2.17 -12.30
N ILE A 115 -16.26 2.02 -10.99
CA ILE A 115 -16.96 1.04 -10.15
C ILE A 115 -18.46 1.37 -10.07
N LEU A 116 -18.83 2.63 -9.82
CA LEU A 116 -20.24 3.04 -9.71
C LEU A 116 -20.99 2.92 -11.04
N ASP A 117 -20.33 3.23 -12.15
CA ASP A 117 -20.89 3.12 -13.50
C ASP A 117 -21.11 1.66 -13.88
N ARG A 118 -20.16 0.78 -13.53
CA ARG A 118 -20.25 -0.66 -13.84
C ARG A 118 -21.19 -1.41 -12.89
N PHE A 119 -21.14 -1.08 -11.61
CA PHE A 119 -21.84 -1.75 -10.52
C PHE A 119 -22.47 -0.71 -9.58
N PRO A 120 -23.56 -0.06 -10.00
CA PRO A 120 -24.25 0.91 -9.15
C PRO A 120 -24.78 0.24 -7.87
N PRO A 121 -25.10 1.01 -6.81
CA PRO A 121 -25.51 0.45 -5.53
C PRO A 121 -26.60 -0.63 -5.64
N GLY A 122 -26.31 -1.83 -5.11
CA GLY A 122 -27.20 -2.98 -5.19
C GLY A 122 -27.09 -3.81 -6.48
N LYS A 123 -26.19 -3.46 -7.40
CA LYS A 123 -25.82 -4.28 -8.56
C LYS A 123 -24.47 -4.93 -8.32
N LEU A 124 -24.41 -6.23 -8.57
CA LEU A 124 -23.21 -7.04 -8.49
C LEU A 124 -22.97 -7.71 -9.84
N PRO A 125 -21.75 -8.18 -10.13
CA PRO A 125 -21.54 -9.09 -11.26
C PRO A 125 -22.39 -10.35 -11.09
N GLU A 126 -22.72 -11.00 -12.21
CA GLU A 126 -23.39 -12.29 -12.16
C GLU A 126 -22.55 -13.29 -11.35
N PRO A 127 -23.11 -13.96 -10.33
CA PRO A 127 -22.35 -14.84 -9.44
C PRO A 127 -21.51 -15.89 -10.19
N GLU A 128 -22.04 -16.44 -11.28
CA GLU A 128 -21.38 -17.48 -12.08
C GLU A 128 -20.06 -17.02 -12.72
N LEU A 129 -19.80 -15.72 -12.79
CA LEU A 129 -18.52 -15.19 -13.29
C LEU A 129 -17.44 -15.08 -12.21
N VAL A 130 -17.83 -15.09 -10.94
CA VAL A 130 -16.93 -14.74 -9.81
C VAL A 130 -16.87 -15.80 -8.72
N THR A 131 -17.76 -16.80 -8.77
CA THR A 131 -17.82 -17.86 -7.77
C THR A 131 -18.44 -19.13 -8.35
N GLU A 132 -17.90 -20.30 -7.97
CA GLU A 132 -18.48 -21.62 -8.29
C GLU A 132 -19.51 -22.08 -7.25
N GLN A 133 -19.81 -21.22 -6.29
CA GLN A 133 -20.71 -21.52 -5.19
C GLN A 133 -22.16 -21.56 -5.65
N ASP A 134 -23.00 -22.36 -5.00
CA ASP A 134 -24.38 -22.54 -5.43
C ASP A 134 -25.18 -21.24 -5.33
N ARG A 135 -26.01 -20.98 -6.35
CA ARG A 135 -26.79 -19.74 -6.46
C ARG A 135 -27.65 -19.47 -5.23
N LYS A 136 -28.24 -20.52 -4.65
CA LYS A 136 -29.08 -20.41 -3.44
C LYS A 136 -28.27 -19.88 -2.25
N THR A 137 -27.07 -20.39 -2.04
CA THR A 137 -26.16 -19.88 -1.00
C THR A 137 -25.85 -18.40 -1.24
N ILE A 138 -25.52 -18.00 -2.47
CA ILE A 138 -25.25 -16.59 -2.78
C ILE A 138 -26.48 -15.72 -2.51
N GLU A 139 -27.67 -16.15 -2.93
CA GLU A 139 -28.93 -15.43 -2.67
C GLU A 139 -29.23 -15.31 -1.16
N GLU A 140 -29.01 -16.37 -0.37
CA GLU A 140 -29.15 -16.33 1.08
C GLU A 140 -28.17 -15.33 1.73
N LEU A 141 -26.93 -15.25 1.23
CA LEU A 141 -25.93 -14.30 1.71
C LEU A 141 -26.26 -12.86 1.34
N LEU A 142 -26.67 -12.60 0.09
CA LEU A 142 -27.06 -11.27 -0.38
C LEU A 142 -28.29 -10.73 0.35
N LYS A 143 -29.23 -11.62 0.71
CA LYS A 143 -30.40 -11.27 1.52
C LYS A 143 -29.99 -10.77 2.92
N GLY A 144 -28.94 -11.36 3.48
CA GLY A 144 -28.39 -10.99 4.78
C GLY A 144 -29.24 -11.46 5.97
N PRO A 145 -28.65 -11.54 7.18
CA PRO A 145 -29.28 -12.17 8.34
C PRO A 145 -30.51 -11.41 8.84
N PHE A 146 -30.56 -10.09 8.64
CA PHE A 146 -31.68 -9.25 9.06
C PHE A 146 -32.92 -9.36 8.17
N ASN A 147 -32.79 -9.95 6.97
CA ASN A 147 -33.91 -10.17 6.06
C ASN A 147 -34.22 -11.67 5.90
N GLY A 148 -33.81 -12.50 6.87
CA GLY A 148 -34.00 -13.95 6.82
C GLY A 148 -33.10 -14.67 5.81
N GLY A 149 -31.95 -14.09 5.51
CA GLY A 149 -30.81 -14.73 4.84
C GLY A 149 -29.76 -15.20 5.86
N ARG A 150 -28.53 -15.38 5.39
CA ARG A 150 -27.38 -15.75 6.24
C ARG A 150 -26.35 -14.63 6.31
N SER A 151 -25.56 -14.65 7.38
CA SER A 151 -24.42 -13.74 7.52
C SER A 151 -23.27 -14.19 6.60
N LEU A 152 -22.60 -13.24 5.94
CA LEU A 152 -21.37 -13.53 5.19
C LEU A 152 -20.31 -14.20 6.06
N TYR A 153 -20.25 -13.87 7.35
CA TYR A 153 -19.31 -14.50 8.30
C TYR A 153 -19.65 -15.95 8.65
N SER A 154 -20.88 -16.40 8.38
CA SER A 154 -21.23 -17.83 8.52
C SER A 154 -20.70 -18.66 7.35
N TYR A 155 -20.28 -17.98 6.28
CA TYR A 155 -19.78 -18.61 5.09
C TYR A 155 -18.27 -18.78 5.16
N ARG A 156 -17.81 -20.02 5.03
CA ARG A 156 -16.38 -20.32 5.02
C ARG A 156 -15.88 -20.17 3.60
N TYR A 157 -14.71 -19.54 3.45
CA TYR A 157 -13.98 -19.59 2.20
C TYR A 157 -13.70 -21.07 1.86
N PRO A 158 -13.82 -21.50 0.59
CA PRO A 158 -13.36 -22.82 0.21
C PRO A 158 -11.88 -22.97 0.60
N ILE A 159 -11.57 -24.07 1.30
CA ILE A 159 -10.20 -24.53 1.58
C ILE A 159 -9.75 -25.34 0.37
#